data_AF-A0A538C9V3-F1
#
_entry.id   AF-A0A538C9V3-F1
#
_cell.length_a   1.000
_cell.length_b   1.000
_cell.length_c   1.000
_cell.angle_alpha   90.00
_cell.angle_beta   90.00
_cell.angle_gamma   90.00
#
_symmetry.space_group_name_H-M   'P 1'
#
loop_
_entity.id
_entity.type
_entity.pdbx_description
1 polymer ?
#
loop_
_entity_poly.entity_id
_entity_poly.type
_entity_poly.pdbx_seq_one_letter_code
_entity_poly.pdbx_strand_id
1 'polypeptide(L)'
;MVVLHDFVLHHLVAGMSIGVGDTNLYLDAMQRDAGVVGRLLAHGGDDGLVPPLWETRAADFPLTREILTYATGIIAHSHFVEQRVRAYGFRGPVWVIPHPAWPRPNRQQPPPQVDGGSPIIACVGNLTPSKRIPQLLEAFRRLLQEFPATRLLLVGPPSPHF
;
A
#
# COMPACT_ATOMS: atom_id res chain seq x y z
N MET A 1 -20.56 -4.69 10.28
CA MET A 1 -19.14 -4.94 10.59
C MET A 1 -18.39 -5.16 9.28
N VAL A 2 -17.22 -4.56 9.11
CA VAL A 2 -16.42 -4.60 7.86
C VAL A 2 -14.99 -5.05 8.16
N VAL A 3 -14.41 -5.86 7.28
CA VAL A 3 -12.97 -6.14 7.29
C VAL A 3 -12.28 -5.09 6.41
N LEU A 4 -11.53 -4.19 7.04
CA LEU A 4 -10.83 -3.11 6.35
C LEU A 4 -9.36 -3.50 6.16
N HIS A 5 -9.05 -4.02 4.97
CA HIS A 5 -7.72 -4.52 4.65
C HIS A 5 -6.66 -3.42 4.61
N ASP A 6 -7.02 -2.27 4.03
CA ASP A 6 -6.18 -1.08 3.92
C ASP A 6 -7.01 0.15 4.26
N PHE A 7 -6.35 1.19 4.77
CA PHE A 7 -6.97 2.49 4.99
C PHE A 7 -7.03 3.33 3.70
N VAL A 8 -6.22 3.04 2.68
CA VAL A 8 -6.24 3.78 1.41
C VAL A 8 -7.01 2.98 0.37
N LEU A 9 -8.29 3.32 0.18
CA LEU A 9 -9.20 2.64 -0.75
C LEU A 9 -9.24 3.30 -2.14
N HIS A 10 -8.39 4.28 -2.42
CA HIS A 10 -8.46 5.09 -3.63
C HIS A 10 -8.41 4.25 -4.91
N HIS A 11 -7.46 3.31 -5.02
CA HIS A 11 -7.37 2.41 -6.17
C HIS A 11 -8.60 1.51 -6.32
N LEU A 12 -9.16 1.02 -5.20
CA LEU A 12 -10.38 0.20 -5.21
C LEU A 12 -11.55 1.02 -5.76
N VAL A 13 -11.75 2.23 -5.23
CA VAL A 13 -12.82 3.12 -5.68
C VAL A 13 -12.64 3.48 -7.14
N ALA A 14 -11.44 3.88 -7.58
CA ALA A 14 -11.16 4.18 -8.99
C ALA A 14 -11.44 2.98 -9.92
N GLY A 15 -11.08 1.76 -9.49
CA GLY A 15 -11.39 0.55 -10.24
C GLY A 15 -12.89 0.24 -10.35
N MET A 16 -13.66 0.53 -9.29
CA MET A 16 -15.11 0.30 -9.27
C MET A 16 -15.93 1.43 -9.91
N SER A 17 -15.32 2.55 -10.29
CA SER A 17 -15.97 3.70 -10.92
C SER A 17 -15.43 3.95 -12.33
N ILE A 18 -14.25 4.56 -12.43
CA ILE A 18 -13.59 4.86 -13.71
C ILE A 18 -13.33 3.56 -14.49
N GLY A 19 -12.90 2.50 -13.79
CA GLY A 19 -12.63 1.20 -14.42
C GLY A 19 -13.84 0.54 -15.09
N VAL A 20 -15.06 0.94 -14.72
CA VAL A 20 -16.32 0.48 -15.34
C VAL A 20 -16.99 1.56 -16.20
N GLY A 21 -16.31 2.69 -16.44
CA GLY A 21 -16.78 3.80 -17.28
C GLY A 21 -17.69 4.82 -16.59
N ASP A 22 -17.78 4.81 -15.25
CA ASP A 22 -18.57 5.78 -14.48
C ASP A 22 -17.68 6.76 -13.72
N THR A 23 -17.23 7.80 -14.42
CA THR A 23 -16.43 8.88 -13.82
C THR A 23 -17.21 9.67 -12.77
N ASN A 24 -18.54 9.84 -12.92
CA ASN A 24 -19.33 10.59 -11.95
C ASN A 24 -19.31 9.93 -10.57
N LEU A 25 -19.36 8.60 -10.53
CA LEU A 25 -19.23 7.85 -9.28
C LEU A 25 -17.89 8.13 -8.57
N TYR A 26 -16.80 8.29 -9.31
CA TYR A 26 -15.51 8.67 -8.75
C TYR A 26 -15.52 10.09 -8.18
N LEU A 27 -16.06 11.05 -8.94
CA LEU A 27 -16.16 12.45 -8.54
C LEU A 27 -17.00 12.60 -7.26
N ASP A 28 -18.10 11.86 -7.16
CA ASP A 28 -18.97 11.85 -5.99
C ASP A 28 -18.28 11.21 -4.78
N ALA A 29 -17.50 10.14 -4.97
CA ALA A 29 -16.69 9.57 -3.90
C ALA A 29 -15.64 10.57 -3.37
N MET A 30 -14.94 11.25 -4.27
CA MET A 30 -13.96 12.29 -3.94
C MET A 30 -14.62 13.47 -3.21
N GLN A 31 -15.81 13.90 -3.65
CA GLN A 31 -16.57 14.96 -2.99
C GLN A 31 -16.99 14.56 -1.57
N ARG A 32 -17.45 13.32 -1.39
CA ARG A 32 -17.91 12.85 -0.08
C ARG A 32 -16.76 12.75 0.91
N ASP A 33 -15.59 12.27 0.48
CA ASP A 33 -14.45 12.07 1.38
C ASP A 33 -13.70 13.38 1.69
N ALA A 34 -13.44 14.20 0.66
CA ALA A 34 -12.56 15.37 0.70
C ALA A 34 -13.22 16.70 0.28
N GLY A 35 -14.56 16.73 0.17
CA GLY A 35 -15.33 17.94 -0.13
C GLY A 35 -15.16 18.44 -1.56
N VAL A 36 -15.57 19.69 -1.78
CA VAL A 36 -15.52 20.35 -3.11
C VAL A 36 -14.11 20.35 -3.70
N VAL A 37 -13.08 20.54 -2.87
CA VAL A 37 -11.68 20.49 -3.31
C VAL A 37 -11.33 19.11 -3.88
N GLY A 38 -11.74 18.04 -3.20
CA GLY A 38 -11.55 16.67 -3.69
C GLY A 38 -12.21 16.47 -5.05
N ARG A 39 -13.44 16.95 -5.23
CA ARG A 39 -14.15 16.86 -6.51
C ARG A 39 -13.44 17.61 -7.64
N LEU A 40 -13.01 18.85 -7.38
CA LEU A 40 -12.33 19.68 -8.39
C LEU A 40 -11.00 19.07 -8.81
N LEU A 41 -10.22 18.53 -7.87
CA LEU A 41 -8.98 17.83 -8.17
C LEU A 41 -9.24 16.56 -8.99
N ALA A 42 -10.31 15.83 -8.67
CA ALA A 42 -10.71 14.65 -9.42
C ALA A 42 -11.14 14.98 -10.86
N HIS A 43 -11.89 16.08 -11.06
CA HIS A 43 -12.21 16.60 -12.39
C HIS A 43 -10.94 16.98 -13.17
N GLY A 44 -9.98 17.67 -12.54
CA GLY A 44 -8.72 17.99 -13.20
C GLY A 44 -7.93 16.74 -13.64
N GLY A 45 -8.07 15.62 -12.92
CA GLY A 45 -7.50 14.34 -13.32
C GLY A 45 -8.19 13.71 -14.54
N ASP A 46 -9.51 13.82 -14.61
CA ASP A 46 -10.33 13.36 -15.74
C ASP A 46 -10.04 14.17 -17.02
N ASP A 47 -9.89 15.48 -16.88
CA ASP A 47 -9.51 16.40 -17.97
C ASP A 47 -8.02 16.31 -18.36
N GLY A 48 -7.22 15.48 -17.67
CA GLY A 48 -5.77 15.32 -17.92
C GLY A 48 -4.91 16.52 -17.52
N LEU A 49 -5.45 17.45 -16.73
CA LEU A 49 -4.75 18.64 -16.23
C LEU A 49 -3.80 18.34 -15.06
N VAL A 50 -4.09 17.27 -14.31
CA VAL A 50 -3.21 16.74 -13.27
C VAL A 50 -3.06 15.22 -13.43
N PRO A 51 -1.97 14.62 -12.93
CA PRO A 51 -1.83 13.17 -12.92
C PRO A 51 -2.98 12.50 -12.15
N PRO A 52 -3.29 11.23 -12.47
CA PRO A 52 -4.26 10.46 -11.71
C PRO A 52 -3.94 10.45 -10.21
N LEU A 53 -4.91 10.89 -9.41
CA LEU A 53 -4.72 11.01 -7.96
C LEU A 53 -4.54 9.65 -7.29
N TRP A 54 -5.16 8.60 -7.82
CA TRP A 54 -4.98 7.24 -7.31
C TRP A 54 -3.54 6.74 -7.52
N GLU A 55 -2.80 7.21 -8.52
CA GLU A 55 -1.40 6.80 -8.74
C GLU A 55 -0.41 7.64 -7.92
N THR A 56 -0.68 8.93 -7.76
CA THR A 56 0.32 9.89 -7.26
C THR A 56 0.06 10.36 -5.83
N ARG A 57 -1.21 10.36 -5.40
CA ARG A 57 -1.65 11.00 -4.15
C ARG A 57 -2.72 10.21 -3.41
N ALA A 58 -2.78 8.89 -3.60
CA ALA A 58 -3.82 8.05 -2.99
C ALA A 58 -3.90 8.18 -1.46
N ALA A 59 -2.75 8.33 -0.79
CA ALA A 59 -2.71 8.48 0.66
C ALA A 59 -3.34 9.80 1.18
N ASP A 60 -3.38 10.83 0.35
CA ASP A 60 -4.00 12.13 0.67
C ASP A 60 -5.54 12.04 0.57
N PHE A 61 -6.03 11.12 -0.25
CA PHE A 61 -7.46 10.92 -0.53
C PHE A 61 -7.81 9.43 -0.31
N PRO A 62 -7.87 8.96 0.95
CA PRO A 62 -8.04 7.54 1.26
C PRO A 62 -9.40 6.96 0.86
N LEU A 63 -10.41 7.81 0.57
CA LEU A 63 -11.77 7.41 0.15
C LEU A 63 -12.42 6.37 1.08
N THR A 64 -12.15 6.51 2.38
CA THR A 64 -12.56 5.55 3.40
C THR A 64 -13.76 6.04 4.22
N ARG A 65 -14.13 7.32 4.13
CA ARG A 65 -15.24 7.91 4.90
C ARG A 65 -16.55 7.17 4.70
N GLU A 66 -16.86 6.78 3.47
CA GLU A 66 -18.11 6.08 3.15
C GLU A 66 -18.23 4.78 3.95
N ILE A 67 -17.18 3.95 3.93
CA ILE A 67 -17.15 2.71 4.71
C ILE A 67 -17.29 2.99 6.20
N LEU A 68 -16.57 3.98 6.73
CA LEU A 68 -16.61 4.31 8.16
C LEU A 68 -17.96 4.87 8.61
N THR A 69 -18.70 5.54 7.72
CA THR A 69 -20.02 6.12 8.02
C THR A 69 -21.05 5.04 8.31
N TYR A 70 -20.99 3.91 7.59
CA TYR A 70 -21.96 2.82 7.72
C TYR A 70 -21.43 1.62 8.54
N ALA A 71 -20.14 1.59 8.85
CA ALA A 71 -19.56 0.51 9.64
C ALA A 71 -20.10 0.49 11.07
N THR A 72 -20.67 -0.64 11.49
CA THR A 72 -21.02 -0.90 12.89
C THR A 72 -19.84 -1.39 13.73
N GLY A 73 -18.71 -1.70 13.09
CA GLY A 73 -17.48 -2.22 13.69
C GLY A 73 -16.47 -2.58 12.59
N ILE A 74 -15.18 -2.53 12.92
CA ILE A 74 -14.08 -2.72 11.96
C ILE A 74 -13.15 -3.84 12.43
N ILE A 75 -12.80 -4.75 11.52
CA ILE A 75 -11.65 -5.64 11.67
C ILE A 75 -10.51 -5.05 10.84
N ALA A 76 -9.39 -4.73 11.48
CA ALA A 76 -8.18 -4.21 10.84
C ALA A 76 -7.05 -5.24 10.95
N HIS A 77 -6.08 -5.21 10.03
CA HIS A 77 -4.93 -6.13 10.08
C HIS A 77 -3.65 -5.53 10.68
N SER A 78 -3.71 -4.29 11.15
CA SER A 78 -2.60 -3.62 11.82
C SER A 78 -3.07 -2.50 12.74
N HIS A 79 -2.26 -2.18 13.75
CA HIS A 79 -2.46 -0.98 14.57
C HIS A 79 -2.32 0.30 13.75
N PHE A 80 -1.60 0.27 12.62
CA PHE A 80 -1.56 1.40 11.69
C PHE A 80 -2.95 1.73 11.15
N VAL A 81 -3.68 0.74 10.62
CA VAL A 81 -5.05 0.94 10.11
C VAL A 81 -5.99 1.36 11.25
N GLU A 82 -5.88 0.73 12.42
CA GLU A 82 -6.64 1.15 13.62
C GLU A 82 -6.44 2.64 13.93
N GLN A 83 -5.19 3.11 14.02
CA GLN A 83 -4.88 4.51 14.29
C GLN A 83 -5.46 5.43 13.22
N ARG A 84 -5.38 5.04 11.94
CA ARG A 84 -5.92 5.84 10.84
C ARG A 84 -7.44 5.94 10.89
N VAL A 85 -8.17 4.84 11.13
CA VAL A 85 -9.64 4.90 11.25
C VAL A 85 -10.09 5.71 12.46
N ARG A 86 -9.35 5.65 13.58
CA ARG A 86 -9.59 6.47 14.76
C ARG A 86 -9.37 7.95 14.47
N ALA A 87 -8.25 8.30 13.83
CA ALA A 87 -7.96 9.66 13.39
C ALA A 87 -8.99 10.20 12.40
N TYR A 88 -9.61 9.31 11.60
CA TYR A 88 -10.71 9.66 10.68
C TYR A 88 -12.08 9.77 11.35
N GLY A 89 -12.15 9.63 12.68
CA GLY A 89 -13.35 9.87 13.48
C GLY A 89 -14.21 8.64 13.77
N PHE A 90 -13.76 7.43 13.41
CA PHE A 90 -14.52 6.22 13.72
C PHE A 90 -14.52 5.90 15.22
N ARG A 91 -15.70 5.91 15.84
CA ARG A 91 -15.89 5.69 17.29
C ARG A 91 -16.38 4.29 17.65
N GLY A 92 -16.76 3.47 16.67
CA GLY A 92 -17.25 2.12 16.90
C GLY A 92 -16.16 1.13 17.34
N PRO A 93 -16.53 -0.14 17.59
CA PRO A 93 -15.57 -1.20 17.91
C PRO A 93 -14.54 -1.42 16.79
N VAL A 94 -13.27 -1.60 17.16
CA VAL A 94 -12.18 -1.96 16.23
C VAL A 94 -11.44 -3.15 16.81
N TRP A 95 -11.27 -4.20 16.02
CA TRP A 95 -10.48 -5.37 16.36
C TRP A 95 -9.27 -5.47 15.44
N VAL A 96 -8.07 -5.55 16.02
CA VAL A 96 -6.84 -5.77 15.26
C VAL A 96 -6.57 -7.27 15.20
N ILE A 97 -6.78 -7.86 14.01
CA ILE A 97 -6.53 -9.27 13.73
C ILE A 97 -5.50 -9.33 12.59
N PRO A 98 -4.19 -9.47 12.89
CA PRO A 98 -3.15 -9.50 11.86
C PRO A 98 -3.37 -10.61 10.84
N HIS A 99 -2.92 -10.40 9.60
CA HIS A 99 -2.92 -11.46 8.60
C HIS A 99 -2.07 -12.64 9.09
N PRO A 100 -2.59 -13.88 9.02
CA PRO A 100 -1.84 -15.06 9.41
C PRO A 100 -0.65 -15.28 8.48
N ALA A 101 0.50 -15.56 9.08
CA ALA A 101 1.66 -16.13 8.40
C ALA A 101 1.78 -17.59 8.84
N TRP A 102 1.31 -18.51 7.99
CA TRP A 102 1.46 -19.93 8.30
C TRP A 102 2.93 -20.33 8.21
N PRO A 103 3.45 -21.09 9.19
CA PRO A 103 4.77 -21.67 9.07
C PRO A 103 4.79 -22.54 7.82
N ARG A 104 5.78 -22.33 6.96
CA ARG A 104 5.99 -23.24 5.85
C ARG A 104 6.38 -24.60 6.44
N PRO A 105 5.80 -25.72 5.97
CA PRO A 105 6.25 -27.04 6.38
C PRO A 105 7.76 -27.12 6.18
N ASN A 106 8.44 -27.71 7.18
CA ASN A 106 9.88 -27.64 7.40
C ASN A 106 10.64 -27.71 6.06
N ARG A 107 11.25 -26.59 5.65
CA ARG A 107 12.17 -26.60 4.51
C ARG A 107 13.39 -27.40 4.95
N GLN A 108 13.45 -28.66 4.54
CA GLN A 108 14.61 -29.52 4.75
C GLN A 108 15.85 -29.03 3.99
N GLN A 109 15.68 -28.07 3.07
CA GLN A 109 16.80 -27.47 2.35
C GLN A 109 17.37 -26.29 3.14
N PRO A 110 18.67 -26.35 3.52
CA PRO A 110 19.34 -25.18 4.06
C PRO A 110 19.29 -24.03 3.06
N PRO A 111 19.26 -22.77 3.52
CA PRO A 111 19.36 -21.62 2.63
C PRO A 111 20.63 -21.72 1.78
N PRO A 112 20.61 -21.27 0.51
CA PRO A 112 21.79 -21.28 -0.33
C PRO A 112 22.92 -20.52 0.37
N GLN A 113 24.04 -21.21 0.61
CA GLN A 113 25.24 -20.59 1.17
C GLN A 113 25.94 -19.79 0.07
N VAL A 114 26.34 -18.57 0.38
CA VAL A 114 27.34 -17.84 -0.43
C VAL A 114 28.69 -18.17 0.16
N ASP A 115 29.67 -18.35 -0.72
CA ASP A 115 31.06 -18.58 -0.33
C ASP A 115 31.55 -17.53 0.68
N GLY A 116 32.28 -17.98 1.70
CA GLY A 116 32.97 -17.10 2.64
C GLY A 116 32.10 -16.46 3.74
N GLY A 117 30.86 -16.92 3.94
CA GLY A 117 30.01 -16.44 5.05
C GLY A 117 29.40 -15.05 4.86
N SER A 118 29.50 -14.49 3.64
CA SER A 118 28.86 -13.22 3.32
C SER A 118 27.33 -13.35 3.24
N PRO A 119 26.57 -12.34 3.70
CA PRO A 119 25.12 -12.44 3.72
C PRO A 119 24.49 -12.40 2.31
N ILE A 120 23.29 -12.96 2.20
CA ILE A 120 22.36 -12.67 1.09
C ILE A 120 21.27 -11.77 1.64
N ILE A 121 21.11 -10.60 1.02
CA ILE A 121 20.00 -9.69 1.30
C ILE A 121 18.96 -9.88 0.19
N ALA A 122 17.69 -10.07 0.57
CA ALA A 122 16.60 -10.24 -0.39
C ALA A 122 15.48 -9.23 -0.15
N CYS A 123 15.09 -8.51 -1.20
CA CYS A 123 13.87 -7.71 -1.26
C CYS A 123 12.87 -8.43 -2.16
N VAL A 124 11.83 -9.01 -1.56
CA VAL A 124 10.85 -9.86 -2.24
C VAL A 124 9.49 -9.16 -2.34
N GLY A 125 8.81 -9.39 -3.46
CA GLY A 125 7.51 -8.82 -3.83
C GLY A 125 7.65 -7.80 -4.96
N ASN A 126 6.51 -7.26 -5.42
CA ASN A 126 6.50 -6.24 -6.47
C ASN A 126 7.44 -5.08 -6.11
N LEU A 127 8.25 -4.65 -7.08
CA LEU A 127 9.17 -3.53 -6.91
C LEU A 127 8.36 -2.24 -7.09
N THR A 128 7.96 -1.67 -5.95
CA THR A 128 7.17 -0.44 -5.84
C THR A 128 8.01 0.65 -5.17
N PRO A 129 7.66 1.94 -5.32
CA PRO A 129 8.34 3.02 -4.59
C PRO A 129 8.40 2.79 -3.07
N SER A 130 7.39 2.14 -2.49
CA SER A 130 7.36 1.78 -1.06
C SER A 130 8.42 0.76 -0.65
N LYS A 131 9.02 0.01 -1.60
CA LYS A 131 10.17 -0.87 -1.34
C LYS A 131 11.47 -0.11 -1.14
N ARG A 132 11.51 1.20 -1.43
CA ARG A 132 12.66 2.08 -1.17
C ARG A 132 13.98 1.50 -1.72
N ILE A 133 13.94 0.97 -2.94
CA ILE A 133 15.11 0.35 -3.58
C ILE A 133 16.31 1.31 -3.67
N PRO A 134 16.17 2.62 -3.97
CA PRO A 134 17.31 3.53 -3.93
C PRO A 134 18.02 3.56 -2.57
N GLN A 135 17.25 3.62 -1.48
CA GLN A 135 17.78 3.59 -0.12
C GLN A 135 18.38 2.23 0.23
N LEU A 136 17.78 1.14 -0.24
CA LEU A 136 18.32 -0.21 -0.10
C LEU A 136 19.68 -0.34 -0.80
N LEU A 137 19.83 0.19 -2.02
CA LEU A 137 21.09 0.19 -2.76
C LEU A 137 22.17 1.03 -2.06
N GLU A 138 21.78 2.19 -1.51
CA GLU A 138 22.70 3.02 -0.72
C GLU A 138 23.22 2.28 0.52
N ALA A 139 22.32 1.64 1.26
CA ALA A 139 22.69 0.82 2.42
C ALA A 139 23.55 -0.40 2.01
N PHE A 140 23.20 -1.05 0.89
CA PHE A 140 23.93 -2.19 0.35
C PHE A 140 25.38 -1.82 -0.01
N ARG A 141 25.61 -0.64 -0.60
CA ARG A 141 26.96 -0.14 -0.88
C ARG A 141 27.83 -0.04 0.37
N ARG A 142 27.24 0.35 1.51
CA ARG A 142 27.97 0.42 2.80
C ARG A 142 28.29 -0.99 3.31
N LEU A 143 27.34 -1.93 3.18
CA LEU A 143 27.53 -3.31 3.59
C LEU A 143 28.66 -4.02 2.83
N LEU A 144 28.84 -3.72 1.54
CA LEU A 144 29.94 -4.26 0.73
C LEU A 144 31.35 -3.87 1.24
N GLN A 145 31.47 -2.82 2.05
CA GLN A 145 32.77 -2.43 2.64
C GLN A 145 33.24 -3.42 3.70
N GLU A 146 32.30 -4.04 4.42
CA GLU A 146 32.58 -5.01 5.49
C GLU A 146 32.46 -6.45 4.98
N PHE A 147 31.52 -6.70 4.05
CA PHE A 147 31.27 -8.02 3.48
C PHE A 147 31.29 -7.96 1.93
N PRO A 148 32.48 -8.01 1.30
CA PRO A 148 32.62 -7.76 -0.14
C PRO A 148 31.91 -8.76 -1.05
N ALA A 149 31.65 -9.99 -0.58
CA ALA A 149 30.96 -11.02 -1.36
C ALA A 149 29.43 -11.07 -1.11
N THR A 150 28.86 -10.08 -0.42
CA THR A 150 27.42 -9.98 -0.18
C THR A 150 26.65 -9.88 -1.50
N ARG A 151 25.50 -10.55 -1.59
CA ARG A 151 24.59 -10.46 -2.74
C ARG A 151 23.26 -9.80 -2.37
N LEU A 152 22.73 -8.97 -3.26
CA LEU A 152 21.38 -8.40 -3.18
C LEU A 152 20.48 -9.07 -4.22
N LEU A 153 19.37 -9.65 -3.78
CA LEU A 153 18.33 -10.23 -4.63
C LEU A 153 17.10 -9.34 -4.62
N LEU A 154 16.74 -8.78 -5.77
CA LEU A 154 15.46 -8.10 -5.99
C LEU A 154 14.52 -9.08 -6.72
N VAL A 155 13.47 -9.53 -6.04
CA VAL A 155 12.63 -10.64 -6.52
C VAL A 155 11.18 -10.19 -6.63
N GLY A 156 10.72 -10.01 -7.88
CA GLY A 156 9.35 -9.65 -8.21
C GLY A 156 9.30 -8.77 -9.45
N PRO A 157 8.12 -8.61 -10.07
CA PRO A 157 7.96 -7.71 -11.21
C PRO A 157 8.08 -6.24 -10.78
N PRO A 158 8.57 -5.35 -11.66
CA PRO A 158 8.43 -3.91 -11.46
C PRO A 158 6.95 -3.50 -11.55
N SER A 159 6.53 -2.59 -10.68
CA SER A 159 5.24 -1.91 -10.82
C SER A 159 5.27 -0.98 -12.03
N PRO A 160 4.14 -0.70 -12.71
CA PRO A 160 4.04 0.48 -13.56
C PRO A 160 4.50 1.70 -12.75
N HIS A 161 5.31 2.58 -13.35
CA HIS A 161 5.95 3.75 -12.74
C HIS A 161 7.17 3.49 -11.82
N PHE A 162 7.78 2.29 -11.87
CA PHE A 162 9.09 2.01 -11.27
C PHE A 162 10.25 2.28 -12.23
#